data_AF-A0A7R9VVQ1-F1
#
_entry.id   AF-A0A7R9VVQ1-F1
#
_cell.length_a   1.000
_cell.length_b   1.000
_cell.length_c   1.000
_cell.angle_alpha   90.00
_cell.angle_beta   90.00
_cell.angle_gamma   90.00
#
_symmetry.space_group_name_H-M   'P 1'
#
loop_
_entity.id
_entity.type
_entity.pdbx_description
1 polymer ?
#
loop_
_entity_poly.entity_id
_entity_poly.type
_entity_poly.pdbx_seq_one_letter_code
_entity_poly.pdbx_strand_id
1 'polypeptide(L)'
;EGYSLEALTASLLGRRKKPMKELFGEPRLRKDGTEGSIVDVPPVERMQRDPRHRRGWIMYSAYDAEGTWKIHDELRGRLRNMAWVDGQNLYDYYSLYMAEFAEVLTDMERRGIRVDARDYLAGVEVQAREDRAVHAAKFREWAKKQIGPDGLALNPASSIQLQTFLFGGAENEKTRELTERERVFRVPREEVSDEAMEAYKERDRRRRQ
;
A
#
# COMPACT_ATOMS: atom_id res chain seq x y z
N GLU A 1 -14.89 -9.46 -5.32
CA GLU A 1 -14.57 -9.72 -6.75
C GLU A 1 -13.53 -8.70 -7.20
N GLY A 2 -12.56 -9.09 -8.03
CA GLY A 2 -11.48 -8.20 -8.47
C GLY A 2 -11.74 -7.63 -9.86
N TYR A 3 -11.15 -6.46 -10.16
CA TYR A 3 -11.23 -5.82 -11.48
C TYR A 3 -10.07 -6.19 -12.41
N SER A 4 -9.37 -7.30 -12.14
CA SER A 4 -8.30 -7.77 -13.04
C SER A 4 -8.88 -8.25 -14.36
N LEU A 5 -8.08 -8.18 -15.43
CA LEU A 5 -8.48 -8.67 -16.75
C LEU A 5 -8.97 -10.13 -16.68
N GLU A 6 -8.23 -10.99 -15.97
CA GLU A 6 -8.59 -12.39 -15.77
C GLU A 6 -9.96 -12.55 -15.08
N ALA A 7 -10.18 -11.80 -14.00
CA ALA A 7 -11.44 -11.85 -13.25
C ALA A 7 -12.62 -11.38 -14.12
N LEU A 8 -12.46 -10.29 -14.86
CA LEU A 8 -13.49 -9.75 -15.74
C LEU A 8 -13.74 -10.64 -16.96
N THR A 9 -12.71 -11.24 -17.56
CA THR A 9 -12.91 -12.19 -18.66
C THR A 9 -13.67 -13.43 -18.18
N ALA A 10 -13.39 -13.88 -16.96
CA ALA A 10 -14.09 -15.02 -16.39
C ALA A 10 -15.55 -14.70 -16.05
N SER A 11 -15.81 -13.57 -15.38
CA SER A 11 -17.15 -13.21 -14.91
C SER A 11 -18.08 -12.70 -16.01
N LEU A 12 -17.57 -11.85 -16.92
CA LEU A 12 -18.39 -11.20 -17.93
C LEU A 12 -18.49 -11.99 -19.23
N LEU A 13 -17.43 -12.73 -19.58
CA LEU A 13 -17.35 -13.44 -20.87
C LEU A 13 -17.34 -14.97 -20.73
N GLY A 14 -17.36 -15.50 -19.50
CA GLY A 14 -17.21 -16.94 -19.25
C GLY A 14 -15.86 -17.50 -19.73
N ARG A 15 -14.85 -16.64 -19.92
CA ARG A 15 -13.58 -16.98 -20.54
C ARG A 15 -12.47 -16.97 -19.48
N ARG A 16 -11.99 -18.14 -19.09
CA ARG A 16 -10.84 -18.27 -18.17
C ARG A 16 -9.52 -18.21 -18.93
N LYS A 17 -8.52 -17.50 -18.39
CA LYS A 17 -7.14 -17.53 -18.91
C LYS A 17 -6.49 -18.84 -18.48
N LYS A 18 -5.97 -19.60 -19.44
CA LYS A 18 -5.22 -20.82 -19.15
C LYS A 18 -3.79 -20.46 -18.77
N PRO A 19 -3.24 -20.95 -17.64
CA PRO A 19 -1.88 -20.66 -17.23
C PRO A 19 -0.86 -21.33 -18.17
N MET A 20 0.35 -20.75 -18.29
CA MET A 20 1.40 -21.28 -19.18
C MET A 20 1.74 -22.74 -18.91
N LYS A 21 1.74 -23.16 -17.64
CA LYS A 21 2.02 -24.55 -17.24
C LYS A 21 0.98 -25.55 -17.78
N GLU A 22 -0.28 -25.12 -17.95
CA GLU A 22 -1.34 -25.95 -18.55
C GLU A 22 -1.18 -26.06 -20.07
N LEU A 23 -0.69 -24.99 -20.72
CA LEU A 23 -0.60 -24.93 -22.19
C LEU A 23 0.70 -25.47 -22.77
N PHE A 24 1.81 -25.33 -22.04
CA PHE A 24 3.16 -25.58 -22.54
C PHE A 24 3.98 -26.46 -21.61
N GLY A 25 3.39 -26.96 -20.51
CA GLY A 25 4.11 -27.80 -19.56
C GLY A 25 4.59 -29.10 -20.20
N GLU A 26 5.89 -29.37 -20.11
CA GLU A 26 6.48 -30.65 -20.50
C GLU A 26 6.89 -31.42 -19.23
N PRO A 27 6.60 -32.73 -19.12
CA PRO A 27 7.08 -33.52 -18.00
C PRO A 27 8.60 -33.62 -18.04
N ARG A 28 9.24 -33.35 -16.91
CA ARG A 28 10.69 -33.45 -16.78
C ARG A 28 11.09 -34.92 -16.78
N LEU A 29 11.97 -35.30 -17.69
CA LEU A 29 12.48 -36.67 -17.76
C LEU A 29 13.33 -37.01 -16.53
N ARG A 30 13.15 -38.23 -16.01
CA ARG A 30 13.97 -38.82 -14.96
C ARG A 30 15.33 -39.26 -15.53
N LYS A 31 16.27 -39.64 -14.64
CA LYS A 31 17.59 -40.15 -15.04
C LYS A 31 17.52 -41.41 -15.92
N ASP A 32 16.42 -42.15 -15.85
CA ASP A 32 16.13 -43.37 -16.63
C ASP A 32 15.40 -43.09 -17.96
N GLY A 33 15.14 -41.82 -18.30
CA GLY A 33 14.44 -41.42 -19.52
C GLY A 33 12.91 -41.50 -19.46
N THR A 34 12.32 -41.91 -18.33
CA THR A 34 10.85 -41.95 -18.15
C THR A 34 10.30 -40.59 -17.72
N GLU A 35 9.01 -40.34 -17.99
CA GLU A 35 8.34 -39.09 -17.63
C GLU A 35 8.25 -38.92 -16.10
N GLY A 36 8.78 -37.81 -15.59
CA GLY A 36 8.68 -37.42 -14.20
C GLY A 36 7.36 -36.70 -13.88
N SER A 37 7.02 -36.65 -12.59
CA SER A 37 5.83 -35.94 -12.09
C SER A 37 5.99 -34.42 -12.04
N ILE A 38 7.23 -33.92 -12.20
CA ILE A 38 7.52 -32.49 -12.25
C ILE A 38 7.29 -32.01 -13.68
N VAL A 39 6.39 -31.04 -13.83
CA VAL A 39 6.11 -30.39 -15.11
C VAL A 39 6.84 -29.04 -15.14
N ASP A 40 7.71 -28.87 -16.12
CA ASP A 40 8.46 -27.65 -16.36
C ASP A 40 7.91 -26.92 -17.58
N VAL A 41 7.91 -25.58 -17.54
CA VAL A 41 7.58 -24.77 -18.71
C VAL A 41 8.87 -24.55 -19.49
N PRO A 42 8.94 -24.93 -20.77
CA PRO A 42 10.12 -24.67 -21.59
C PRO A 42 10.44 -23.17 -21.67
N PRO A 43 11.69 -22.78 -21.94
CA PRO A 43 12.05 -21.39 -22.19
C PRO A 43 11.21 -20.78 -23.32
N VAL A 44 10.90 -19.49 -23.20
CA VAL A 44 10.01 -18.75 -24.12
C VAL A 44 10.50 -18.86 -25.57
N GLU A 45 11.80 -18.80 -25.81
CA GLU A 45 12.43 -18.89 -27.13
C GLU A 45 12.14 -20.25 -27.79
N ARG A 46 12.11 -21.33 -26.99
CA ARG A 46 11.78 -22.68 -27.47
C ARG A 46 10.28 -22.78 -27.77
N MET A 47 9.42 -22.27 -26.89
CA MET A 47 7.96 -22.28 -27.10
C MET A 47 7.53 -21.53 -28.38
N GLN A 48 8.22 -20.43 -28.70
CA GLN A 48 7.96 -19.63 -29.90
C GLN A 48 8.36 -20.31 -31.21
N ARG A 49 9.40 -21.16 -31.18
CA ARG A 49 10.01 -21.75 -32.36
C ARG A 49 9.58 -23.19 -32.61
N ASP A 50 9.25 -23.94 -31.56
CA ASP A 50 8.81 -25.32 -31.66
C ASP A 50 7.44 -25.40 -32.34
N PRO A 51 7.31 -26.11 -33.48
CA PRO A 51 6.03 -26.29 -34.18
C PRO A 51 4.91 -26.81 -33.28
N ARG A 52 5.23 -27.59 -32.25
CA ARG A 52 4.26 -28.16 -31.29
C ARG A 52 3.58 -27.07 -30.45
N HIS A 53 4.33 -26.03 -30.06
CA HIS A 53 3.85 -24.97 -29.16
C HIS A 53 3.49 -23.67 -29.89
N ARG A 54 4.01 -23.43 -31.10
CA ARG A 54 3.91 -22.15 -31.81
C ARG A 54 2.48 -21.62 -31.93
N ARG A 55 1.50 -22.47 -32.27
CA ARG A 55 0.09 -22.05 -32.37
C ARG A 55 -0.47 -21.66 -31.00
N GLY A 56 -0.20 -22.47 -29.97
CA GLY A 56 -0.62 -22.18 -28.60
C GLY A 56 0.00 -20.88 -28.08
N TRP A 57 1.27 -20.64 -28.41
CA TRP A 57 1.97 -19.41 -28.07
C TRP A 57 1.32 -18.18 -28.68
N ILE A 58 1.04 -18.20 -29.99
CA ILE A 58 0.34 -17.09 -30.67
C ILE A 58 -1.00 -16.79 -29.98
N MET A 59 -1.80 -17.82 -29.71
CA MET A 59 -3.09 -17.66 -29.03
C MET A 59 -2.94 -17.13 -27.60
N TYR A 60 -1.94 -17.61 -26.86
CA TYR A 60 -1.67 -17.16 -25.49
C TYR A 60 -1.22 -15.69 -25.46
N SER A 61 -0.31 -15.29 -26.37
CA SER A 61 0.17 -13.91 -26.48
C SER A 61 -0.95 -12.94 -26.90
N ALA A 62 -1.88 -13.38 -27.75
CA ALA A 62 -3.01 -12.55 -28.18
C ALA A 62 -4.19 -12.56 -27.18
N TYR A 63 -4.19 -13.48 -26.20
CA TYR A 63 -5.32 -13.70 -25.30
C TYR A 63 -5.77 -12.42 -24.58
N ASP A 64 -4.80 -11.66 -24.05
CA ASP A 64 -5.08 -10.47 -23.26
C ASP A 64 -5.64 -9.35 -24.15
N ALA A 65 -5.08 -9.13 -25.34
CA ALA A 65 -5.59 -8.13 -26.29
C ALA A 65 -7.03 -8.46 -26.76
N GLU A 66 -7.28 -9.73 -27.10
CA GLU A 66 -8.63 -10.20 -27.44
C GLU A 66 -9.58 -10.07 -26.25
N GLY A 67 -9.12 -10.42 -25.05
CA GLY A 67 -9.90 -10.32 -23.81
C GLY A 67 -10.28 -8.88 -23.50
N THR A 68 -9.33 -7.95 -23.61
CA THR A 68 -9.55 -6.51 -23.43
C THR A 68 -10.58 -5.99 -24.42
N TRP A 69 -10.47 -6.33 -25.72
CA TRP A 69 -11.47 -5.91 -26.71
C TRP A 69 -12.87 -6.45 -26.39
N LYS A 70 -12.98 -7.74 -26.04
CA LYS A 70 -14.27 -8.37 -25.73
C LYS A 70 -14.92 -7.77 -24.48
N ILE A 71 -14.13 -7.52 -23.44
CA ILE A 71 -14.61 -6.83 -22.23
C ILE A 71 -15.05 -5.42 -22.58
N HIS A 72 -14.27 -4.69 -23.38
CA HIS A 72 -14.65 -3.35 -23.82
C HIS A 72 -16.00 -3.36 -24.56
N ASP A 73 -16.22 -4.31 -25.47
CA ASP A 73 -17.48 -4.41 -26.22
C ASP A 73 -18.67 -4.76 -25.31
N GLU A 74 -18.49 -5.70 -24.38
CA GLU A 74 -19.48 -6.07 -23.38
C GLU A 74 -19.84 -4.88 -22.46
N LEU A 75 -18.82 -4.18 -21.93
CA LEU A 75 -19.02 -3.00 -21.09
C LEU A 75 -19.70 -1.86 -21.86
N ARG A 76 -19.30 -1.65 -23.12
CA ARG A 76 -19.96 -0.68 -24.01
C ARG A 76 -21.43 -1.01 -24.18
N GLY A 77 -21.78 -2.28 -24.41
CA GLY A 77 -23.17 -2.73 -24.51
C GLY A 77 -23.96 -2.44 -23.23
N ARG A 78 -23.38 -2.74 -22.06
CA ARG A 78 -23.99 -2.46 -20.76
C ARG A 78 -24.20 -0.96 -20.52
N LEU A 79 -23.18 -0.14 -20.77
CA LEU A 79 -23.23 1.29 -20.57
C LEU A 79 -24.24 1.98 -21.50
N ARG A 80 -24.42 1.48 -22.72
CA ARG A 80 -25.47 1.95 -23.64
C ARG A 80 -26.89 1.72 -23.13
N ASN A 81 -27.08 0.67 -22.33
CA ASN A 81 -28.37 0.33 -21.72
C ASN A 81 -28.60 1.02 -20.36
N MET A 82 -27.62 1.77 -19.88
CA MET A 82 -27.74 2.52 -18.63
C MET A 82 -28.05 3.97 -18.95
N ALA A 83 -29.26 4.41 -18.63
CA ALA A 83 -29.67 5.79 -18.81
C ALA A 83 -28.81 6.75 -17.99
N TRP A 84 -28.52 7.89 -18.59
CA TRP A 84 -27.85 9.02 -17.95
C TRP A 84 -28.79 10.25 -18.04
N VAL A 85 -28.31 11.41 -18.47
CA VAL A 85 -29.04 12.69 -18.49
C VAL A 85 -29.50 13.03 -19.91
N ASP A 86 -30.63 13.73 -20.03
CA ASP A 86 -31.17 14.25 -21.31
C ASP A 86 -31.31 13.20 -22.42
N GLY A 87 -31.73 11.99 -22.05
CA GLY A 87 -31.93 10.88 -22.99
C GLY A 87 -30.64 10.23 -23.49
N GLN A 88 -29.47 10.61 -22.95
CA GLN A 88 -28.20 9.97 -23.21
C GLN A 88 -27.98 8.76 -22.28
N ASN A 89 -26.99 7.94 -22.59
CA ASN A 89 -26.60 6.78 -21.79
C ASN A 89 -25.20 6.96 -21.18
N LEU A 90 -24.79 6.05 -20.28
CA LEU A 90 -23.48 6.14 -19.62
C LEU A 90 -22.31 5.91 -20.58
N TYR A 91 -22.52 5.29 -21.74
CA TYR A 91 -21.46 5.20 -22.75
C TYR A 91 -21.24 6.55 -23.44
N ASP A 92 -22.29 7.35 -23.62
CA ASP A 92 -22.17 8.72 -24.10
C ASP A 92 -21.40 9.58 -23.08
N TYR A 93 -21.75 9.49 -21.79
CA TYR A 93 -20.97 10.14 -20.72
C TYR A 93 -19.49 9.74 -20.73
N TYR A 94 -19.21 8.43 -20.84
CA TYR A 94 -17.85 7.93 -20.92
C TYR A 94 -17.08 8.54 -22.11
N SER A 95 -17.72 8.57 -23.28
CA SER A 95 -17.10 9.03 -24.52
C SER A 95 -16.91 10.55 -24.54
N LEU A 96 -17.87 11.31 -24.02
CA LEU A 96 -17.86 12.78 -24.00
C LEU A 96 -16.94 13.36 -22.93
N TYR A 97 -16.78 12.69 -21.79
CA TYR A 97 -16.08 13.27 -20.64
C TYR A 97 -14.93 12.40 -20.14
N MET A 98 -15.18 11.12 -19.89
CA MET A 98 -14.19 10.28 -19.21
C MET A 98 -12.98 9.96 -20.09
N ALA A 99 -13.20 9.68 -21.38
CA ALA A 99 -12.11 9.40 -22.32
C ALA A 99 -11.20 10.61 -22.52
N GLU A 100 -11.77 11.80 -22.79
CA GLU A 100 -10.99 13.04 -22.93
C GLU A 100 -10.30 13.44 -21.63
N PHE A 101 -10.96 13.27 -20.48
CA PHE A 101 -10.35 13.53 -19.19
C PHE A 101 -9.17 12.60 -18.91
N ALA A 102 -9.24 11.33 -19.30
CA ALA A 102 -8.13 10.39 -19.16
C ALA A 102 -6.90 10.79 -19.99
N GLU A 103 -7.09 11.34 -21.20
CA GLU A 103 -6.00 11.90 -21.99
C GLU A 103 -5.34 13.08 -21.28
N VAL A 104 -6.14 13.99 -20.68
CA VAL A 104 -5.60 15.11 -19.88
C VAL A 104 -4.79 14.60 -18.69
N LEU A 105 -5.26 13.57 -17.99
CA LEU A 105 -4.50 12.95 -16.89
C LEU A 105 -3.18 12.34 -17.37
N THR A 106 -3.19 11.66 -18.52
CA THR A 106 -1.98 11.08 -19.13
C THR A 106 -0.98 12.15 -19.53
N ASP A 107 -1.46 13.28 -20.05
CA ASP A 107 -0.63 14.44 -20.37
C ASP A 107 -0.04 15.08 -19.11
N MET A 108 -0.81 15.20 -18.04
CA MET A 108 -0.33 15.69 -16.75
C MET A 108 0.74 14.76 -16.17
N GLU A 109 0.53 13.44 -16.23
CA GLU A 109 1.51 12.44 -15.79
C GLU A 109 2.80 12.53 -16.61
N ARG A 110 2.70 12.65 -17.94
CA ARG A 110 3.86 12.77 -18.83
C ARG A 110 4.68 14.04 -18.55
N ARG A 111 4.02 15.16 -18.27
CA ARG A 111 4.70 16.41 -17.90
C ARG A 111 5.33 16.33 -16.51
N GLY A 112 4.63 15.68 -15.59
CA GLY A 112 5.00 15.63 -14.17
C GLY A 112 4.93 17.00 -13.50
N ILE A 113 5.31 17.03 -12.23
CA ILE A 113 5.42 18.25 -11.43
C ILE A 113 6.88 18.41 -11.04
N ARG A 114 7.51 19.52 -11.43
CA ARG A 114 8.88 19.80 -11.01
C ARG A 114 8.90 20.10 -9.52
N VAL A 115 9.63 19.30 -8.78
CA VAL A 115 9.90 19.49 -7.35
C VAL A 115 11.40 19.64 -7.17
N ASP A 116 11.85 20.71 -6.52
CA ASP A 116 13.25 20.92 -6.17
C ASP A 116 13.63 20.09 -4.94
N ALA A 117 13.71 18.77 -5.17
CA ALA A 117 13.96 17.80 -4.12
C ALA A 117 15.41 17.82 -3.61
N ARG A 118 16.37 18.21 -4.47
CA ARG A 118 17.80 18.07 -4.17
C ARG A 118 18.37 19.27 -3.44
N ASP A 119 17.95 20.48 -3.79
CA ASP A 119 18.58 21.69 -3.26
C ASP A 119 17.67 22.32 -2.21
N TYR A 120 16.47 22.77 -2.63
CA TYR A 120 15.56 23.47 -1.72
C TYR A 120 14.96 22.56 -0.65
N LEU A 121 14.30 21.46 -1.04
CA LEU A 121 13.64 20.58 -0.07
C LEU A 121 14.63 19.86 0.85
N ALA A 122 15.84 19.54 0.37
CA ALA A 122 16.89 18.97 1.21
C ALA A 122 17.30 19.95 2.32
N GLY A 123 17.45 21.24 2.00
CA GLY A 123 17.71 22.27 3.00
C GLY A 123 16.56 22.43 4.00
N VAL A 124 15.31 22.43 3.52
CA VAL A 124 14.12 22.49 4.37
C VAL A 124 14.01 21.27 5.30
N GLU A 125 14.40 20.08 4.82
CA GLU A 125 14.37 18.86 5.63
C GLU A 125 15.33 18.93 6.82
N VAL A 126 16.54 19.48 6.62
CA VAL A 126 17.51 19.68 7.71
C VAL A 126 16.92 20.56 8.80
N GLN A 127 16.38 21.72 8.43
CA GLN A 127 15.72 22.64 9.37
C GLN A 127 14.54 21.95 10.08
N ALA A 128 13.69 21.25 9.34
CA ALA A 128 12.53 20.57 9.92
C ALA A 128 12.92 19.47 10.93
N ARG A 129 14.04 18.76 10.69
CA ARG A 129 14.57 17.76 11.62
C ARG A 129 15.14 18.39 12.88
N GLU A 130 15.87 19.50 12.75
CA GLU A 130 16.38 20.27 13.88
C GLU A 130 15.24 20.84 14.72
N ASP A 131 14.25 21.48 14.08
CA ASP A 131 13.06 22.01 14.74
C ASP A 131 12.30 20.90 15.48
N ARG A 132 12.10 19.76 14.83
CA ARG A 132 11.47 18.59 15.46
C ARG A 132 12.23 18.14 16.71
N ALA A 133 13.56 18.08 16.66
CA ALA A 133 14.37 17.68 17.81
C ALA A 133 14.26 18.69 18.96
N VAL A 134 14.36 19.99 18.66
CA VAL A 134 14.25 21.07 19.64
C VAL A 134 12.87 21.09 20.28
N HIS A 135 11.80 21.00 19.49
CA HIS A 135 10.44 21.02 20.00
C HIS A 135 10.09 19.75 20.78
N ALA A 136 10.57 18.58 20.36
CA ALA A 136 10.41 17.34 21.10
C ALA A 136 11.13 17.40 22.46
N ALA A 137 12.34 17.96 22.53
CA ALA A 137 13.08 18.14 23.77
C ALA A 137 12.36 19.12 24.71
N LYS A 138 11.91 20.28 24.20
CA LYS A 138 11.12 21.24 24.97
C LYS A 138 9.83 20.63 25.54
N PHE A 139 9.15 19.82 24.73
CA PHE A 139 7.94 19.13 25.17
C PHE A 139 8.23 18.10 26.27
N ARG A 140 9.29 17.30 26.14
CA ARG A 140 9.72 16.33 27.17
C ARG A 140 10.13 17.01 28.47
N GLU A 141 10.86 18.13 28.40
CA GLU A 141 11.20 18.92 29.60
C GLU A 141 9.96 19.52 30.26
N TRP A 142 8.97 19.96 29.48
CA TRP A 142 7.69 20.37 30.04
C TRP A 142 6.93 19.19 30.67
N ALA A 143 6.87 18.04 30.01
CA ALA A 143 6.21 16.83 30.52
C ALA A 143 6.88 16.33 31.81
N LYS A 144 8.22 16.44 31.91
CA LYS A 144 8.98 16.11 33.12
C LYS A 144 8.52 16.90 34.34
N LYS A 145 8.13 18.16 34.16
CA LYS A 145 7.58 18.99 35.25
C LYS A 145 6.21 18.51 35.72
N GLN A 146 5.46 17.82 34.86
CA GLN A 146 4.12 17.32 35.18
C GLN A 146 4.16 15.91 35.81
N ILE A 147 4.94 14.99 35.24
CA ILE A 147 4.93 13.55 35.60
C ILE A 147 6.30 13.00 36.02
N GLY A 148 7.29 13.87 36.27
CA GLY A 148 8.62 13.46 36.71
C GLY A 148 9.45 12.78 35.60
N PRO A 149 10.34 11.84 35.94
CA PRO A 149 11.25 11.21 34.96
C PRO A 149 10.55 10.57 33.74
N ASP A 150 9.32 10.09 33.91
CA ASP A 150 8.52 9.49 32.84
C ASP A 150 8.19 10.48 31.72
N GLY A 151 8.17 11.80 32.01
CA GLY A 151 8.01 12.83 31.00
C GLY A 151 9.21 12.98 30.06
N LEU A 152 10.41 12.62 30.50
CA LEU A 152 11.60 12.59 29.64
C LEU A 152 11.63 11.37 28.73
N ALA A 153 11.10 10.23 29.21
CA ALA A 153 11.00 9.00 28.44
C ALA A 153 9.78 8.95 27.50
N LEU A 154 8.88 9.95 27.59
CA LEU A 154 7.70 10.05 26.75
C LEU A 154 8.07 10.13 25.27
N ASN A 155 7.40 9.34 24.44
CA ASN A 155 7.49 9.38 22.99
C ASN A 155 6.38 10.28 22.41
N PRO A 156 6.68 11.51 21.94
CA PRO A 156 5.67 12.42 21.41
C PRO A 156 5.04 11.95 20.09
N ALA A 157 5.59 10.95 19.43
CA ALA A 157 5.00 10.35 18.23
C ALA A 157 3.98 9.24 18.56
N SER A 158 3.89 8.80 19.82
CA SER A 158 2.93 7.78 20.24
C SER A 158 1.60 8.41 20.62
N SER A 159 0.60 8.23 19.77
CA SER A 159 -0.77 8.70 20.03
C SER A 159 -1.35 8.15 21.32
N ILE A 160 -1.05 6.89 21.67
CA ILE A 160 -1.54 6.25 22.89
C ILE A 160 -0.87 6.86 24.13
N GLN A 161 0.45 7.10 24.09
CA GLN A 161 1.14 7.74 25.22
C GLN A 161 0.66 9.18 25.44
N LEU A 162 0.49 9.96 24.36
CA LEU A 162 -0.08 11.30 24.44
C LEU A 162 -1.52 11.29 24.94
N GLN A 163 -2.33 10.33 24.49
CA GLN A 163 -3.72 10.19 24.95
C GLN A 163 -3.77 9.92 26.45
N THR A 164 -3.01 8.95 26.96
CA THR A 164 -2.95 8.67 28.40
C THR A 164 -2.40 9.86 29.18
N PHE A 165 -1.37 10.53 28.67
CA PHE A 165 -0.75 11.67 29.36
C PHE A 165 -1.67 12.90 29.43
N LEU A 166 -2.36 13.24 28.34
CA LEU A 166 -3.18 14.45 28.26
C LEU A 166 -4.61 14.24 28.78
N PHE A 167 -5.15 13.03 28.64
CA PHE A 167 -6.56 12.75 28.90
C PHE A 167 -6.79 11.57 29.83
N GLY A 168 -5.75 10.99 30.44
CA GLY A 168 -5.89 9.84 31.34
C GLY A 168 -6.91 10.09 32.46
N GLY A 169 -7.94 9.25 32.53
CA GLY A 169 -9.05 9.39 33.47
C GLY A 169 -10.22 10.24 33.00
N ALA A 170 -10.17 10.76 31.76
CA ALA A 170 -11.30 11.45 31.13
C ALA A 170 -12.26 10.47 30.45
N GLU A 171 -13.54 10.86 30.36
CA GLU A 171 -14.60 10.16 29.63
C GLU A 171 -14.59 10.58 28.16
N ASN A 172 -14.65 9.61 27.25
CA ASN A 172 -14.84 9.89 25.83
C ASN A 172 -16.29 10.33 25.56
N GLU A 173 -16.49 11.53 25.03
CA GLU A 173 -17.83 12.09 24.77
C GLU A 173 -18.67 11.25 23.78
N LYS A 174 -18.03 10.51 22.86
CA LYS A 174 -18.70 9.69 21.84
C LYS A 174 -18.98 8.27 22.32
N THR A 175 -17.97 7.61 22.92
CA THR A 175 -18.10 6.20 23.33
C THR A 175 -18.53 6.02 24.78
N ARG A 176 -18.49 7.08 25.60
CA ARG A 176 -18.75 7.07 27.06
C ARG A 176 -17.79 6.19 27.87
N GLU A 177 -16.71 5.75 27.24
CA GLU A 177 -15.67 4.95 27.88
C GLU A 177 -14.71 5.85 28.66
N LEU A 178 -14.35 5.42 29.87
CA LEU A 178 -13.32 6.07 30.67
C LEU A 178 -11.95 5.61 30.21
N THR A 179 -11.07 6.57 29.95
CA THR A 179 -9.66 6.27 29.69
C THR A 179 -8.95 5.85 30.98
N GLU A 180 -7.98 4.95 30.85
CA GLU A 180 -7.14 4.54 31.97
C GLU A 180 -6.41 5.76 32.56
N ARG A 181 -6.48 5.93 33.88
CA ARG A 181 -5.78 7.00 34.60
C ARG A 181 -4.27 6.87 34.54
N GLU A 182 -3.79 5.64 34.56
CA GLU A 182 -2.37 5.30 34.53
C GLU A 182 -2.20 4.08 33.64
N ARG A 183 -1.17 4.12 32.78
CA ARG A 183 -0.82 3.00 31.91
C ARG A 183 0.69 2.86 31.85
N VAL A 184 1.17 1.63 32.00
CA VAL A 184 2.59 1.31 31.92
C VAL A 184 2.95 0.94 30.48
N PHE A 185 3.92 1.64 29.90
CA PHE A 185 4.42 1.39 28.56
C PHE A 185 5.77 0.68 28.63
N ARG A 186 5.94 -0.37 27.81
CA ARG A 186 7.24 -1.00 27.61
C ARG A 186 7.98 -0.21 26.53
N VAL A 187 9.06 0.47 26.92
CA VAL A 187 9.90 1.23 26.00
C VAL A 187 11.25 0.51 25.89
N PRO A 188 11.73 0.19 24.68
CA PRO A 188 13.07 -0.35 24.48
C PRO A 188 14.12 0.60 25.08
N ARG A 189 15.15 0.05 25.72
CA ARG A 189 16.19 0.86 26.39
C ARG A 189 16.87 1.86 25.45
N GLU A 190 17.02 1.49 24.18
CA GLU A 190 17.64 2.32 23.13
C GLU A 190 16.83 3.59 22.81
N GLU A 191 15.54 3.62 23.15
CA GLU A 191 14.65 4.76 22.91
C GLU A 191 14.58 5.72 24.11
N VAL A 192 15.16 5.35 25.26
CA VAL A 192 15.17 6.15 26.48
C VAL A 192 16.42 7.02 26.51
N SER A 193 16.26 8.34 26.65
CA SER A 193 17.41 9.25 26.71
C SER A 193 18.26 9.03 27.96
N ASP A 194 19.57 9.33 27.85
CA ASP A 194 20.49 9.26 29.00
C ASP A 194 20.03 10.14 30.17
N GLU A 195 19.43 11.29 29.87
CA GLU A 195 18.83 12.19 30.86
C GLU A 195 17.66 11.54 31.60
N ALA A 196 16.79 10.80 30.90
CA ALA A 196 15.71 10.04 31.52
C ALA A 196 16.29 8.93 32.42
N MET A 197 17.32 8.21 31.96
CA MET A 197 17.99 7.17 32.72
C MET A 197 18.62 7.70 34.01
N GLU A 198 19.29 8.84 33.97
CA GLU A 198 19.86 9.44 35.17
C GLU A 198 18.78 9.96 36.12
N ALA A 199 17.71 10.55 35.59
CA ALA A 199 16.55 10.96 36.38
C ALA A 199 15.87 9.76 37.08
N TYR A 200 15.82 8.59 36.44
CA TYR A 200 15.34 7.36 37.05
C TYR A 200 16.24 6.89 38.20
N LYS A 201 17.57 6.90 38.01
CA LYS A 201 18.52 6.53 39.08
C LYS A 201 18.40 7.44 40.30
N GLU A 202 18.25 8.74 40.08
CA GLU A 202 18.06 9.72 41.17
C GLU A 202 16.73 9.50 41.91
N ARG A 203 15.63 9.24 41.17
CA ARG A 203 14.34 8.87 41.76
C ARG A 203 14.45 7.62 42.62
N ASP A 204 15.14 6.59 42.14
CA ASP A 204 15.31 5.32 42.84
C ASP A 204 16.22 5.45 44.08
N ARG A 205 17.26 6.29 44.01
CA ARG A 205 18.09 6.64 45.19
C ARG A 205 17.28 7.32 46.28
N ARG A 206 16.43 8.29 45.92
CA ARG A 206 15.54 8.99 46.87
C ARG A 206 14.49 8.09 47.49
N ARG A 207 14.00 7.07 46.77
CA ARG A 207 13.04 6.09 47.32
C ARG A 207 13.66 5.08 48.29
N ARG A 208 15.00 4.96 48.32
CA ARG A 208 15.74 4.02 49.16
C ARG A 208 16.31 4.66 50.45
N GLN A 209 16.22 5.98 50.57
CA GLN A 209 16.53 6.74 51.78
C GLN A 209 15.26 6.97 52.59
#